data_AF-A0A352LVH3-F1
#
_entry.id   AF-A0A352LVH3-F1
#
_cell.length_a   1.000
_cell.length_b   1.000
_cell.length_c   1.000
_cell.angle_alpha   90.00
_cell.angle_beta   90.00
_cell.angle_gamma   90.00
#
_symmetry.space_group_name_H-M   'P 1'
#
loop_
_entity.id
_entity.type
_entity.pdbx_description
1 polymer ?
#
loop_
_entity_poly.entity_id
_entity_poly.type
_entity_poly.pdbx_seq_one_letter_code
_entity_poly.pdbx_strand_id
1 'polypeptide(L)'
;MNLYQLEEKLARLRERLRALETVEAEKIRRKRILADMGDDYRENEGAKLVMEDHNLFHQRVLSLKKEIYEVKKQIMKLKHFG
;
A
#
# COMPACT_ATOMS: atom_id res chain seq x y z
N MET A 1 17.88 12.11 12.02
CA MET A 1 16.54 12.32 12.60
C MET A 1 16.60 11.97 14.07
N ASN A 2 15.99 12.77 14.93
CA ASN A 2 15.83 12.42 16.34
C ASN A 2 14.67 11.42 16.52
N LEU A 3 14.52 10.86 17.72
CA LEU A 3 13.50 9.85 18.02
C LEU A 3 12.08 10.32 17.69
N TYR A 4 11.75 11.56 18.09
CA TYR A 4 10.45 12.18 17.83
C TYR A 4 10.13 12.25 16.33
N GLN A 5 11.08 12.69 15.50
CA GLN A 5 10.92 12.75 14.04
C GLN A 5 10.68 11.38 13.42
N LEU A 6 11.30 10.32 13.95
CA LEU A 6 11.09 8.96 13.47
C LEU A 6 9.73 8.41 13.88
N GLU A 7 9.28 8.69 15.10
CA GLU A 7 7.95 8.31 15.58
C GLU A 7 6.85 9.04 14.80
N GLU A 8 7.03 10.33 14.50
CA GLU A 8 6.12 11.09 13.64
C GLU A 8 6.10 10.53 12.21
N LYS A 9 7.26 10.23 11.63
CA LYS A 9 7.35 9.59 10.32
C LYS A 9 6.64 8.23 10.32
N LEU A 10 6.83 7.42 11.36
CA LEU A 10 6.18 6.12 11.49
C LEU A 10 4.65 6.25 11.56
N ALA A 11 4.13 7.25 12.28
CA ALA A 11 2.70 7.53 12.36
C ALA A 11 2.12 7.87 10.98
N ARG A 12 2.75 8.79 10.26
CA ARG A 12 2.33 9.18 8.90
C ARG A 12 2.38 8.02 7.91
N LEU A 13 3.40 7.17 7.98
CA LEU A 13 3.51 5.99 7.12
C LEU A 13 2.42 4.95 7.41
N ARG A 14 2.07 4.74 8.68
CA ARG A 14 0.97 3.85 9.08
C ARG A 14 -0.38 4.36 8.60
N GLU A 15 -0.62 5.66 8.71
CA GLU A 15 -1.84 6.28 8.21
C GLU A 15 -1.96 6.14 6.69
N ARG A 16 -0.87 6.39 5.95
CA ARG A 16 -0.81 6.16 4.50
C ARG A 16 -1.07 4.72 4.13
N LEU A 17 -0.47 3.76 4.86
CA LEU A 17 -0.72 2.34 4.63
C LEU A 17 -2.19 2.00 4.85
N ARG A 18 -2.79 2.49 5.95
CA ARG A 18 -4.21 2.27 6.25
C ARG A 18 -5.11 2.84 5.17
N ALA A 19 -4.84 4.06 4.70
CA ALA A 19 -5.61 4.70 3.64
C ALA A 19 -5.50 3.94 2.30
N LEU A 20 -4.30 3.43 1.99
CA LEU A 20 -4.08 2.60 0.81
C LEU A 20 -4.88 1.29 0.92
N GLU A 21 -4.77 0.59 2.05
CA GLU A 21 -5.44 -0.70 2.29
C GLU A 21 -6.98 -0.59 2.38
N THR A 22 -7.55 0.60 2.62
CA THR A 22 -9.00 0.81 2.65
C THR A 22 -9.54 1.38 1.34
N VAL A 23 -9.06 2.54 0.88
CA VAL A 23 -9.67 3.29 -0.22
C VAL A 23 -9.28 2.70 -1.58
N GLU A 24 -7.99 2.39 -1.76
CA GLU A 24 -7.50 1.90 -3.06
C GLU A 24 -7.83 0.42 -3.26
N ALA A 25 -7.81 -0.39 -2.19
CA ALA A 25 -8.25 -1.78 -2.24
C ALA A 25 -9.74 -1.91 -2.63
N GLU A 26 -10.60 -1.05 -2.10
CA GLU A 26 -12.03 -1.04 -2.42
C GLU A 26 -12.30 -0.61 -3.88
N LYS A 27 -11.51 0.35 -4.41
CA LYS A 27 -11.58 0.72 -5.83
C LYS A 27 -11.22 -0.45 -6.75
N ILE A 28 -10.13 -1.16 -6.45
CA ILE A 28 -9.70 -2.33 -7.23
C ILE A 28 -10.74 -3.44 -7.15
N ARG A 29 -11.30 -3.69 -5.96
CA ARG A 29 -12.38 -4.66 -5.77
C ARG A 29 -13.61 -4.32 -6.63
N ARG A 30 -14.04 -3.06 -6.66
CA ARG A 30 -15.16 -2.62 -7.51
C ARG A 30 -14.86 -2.75 -8.99
N LYS A 31 -13.66 -2.36 -9.44
CA LYS A 31 -13.23 -2.55 -10.84
C LYS A 31 -13.25 -4.02 -11.23
N ARG A 32 -12.83 -4.92 -10.35
CA ARG A 32 -12.88 -6.37 -10.58
C ARG A 32 -14.32 -6.87 -10.69
N ILE A 33 -15.22 -6.49 -9.79
CA ILE A 33 -16.65 -6.88 -9.87
C ILE A 33 -17.29 -6.39 -11.18
N LEU A 34 -16.98 -5.16 -11.61
CA LEU A 34 -17.47 -4.61 -12.87
C LEU A 34 -16.91 -5.36 -14.09
N ALA A 35 -15.63 -5.74 -14.06
CA ALA A 35 -15.02 -6.57 -15.09
C ALA A 35 -15.61 -8.00 -15.13
N ASP A 36 -15.93 -8.57 -13.97
CA ASP A 36 -16.53 -9.90 -13.84
C ASP A 36 -18.03 -9.93 -14.27
N MET A 37 -18.73 -8.79 -14.21
CA MET A 37 -20.16 -8.66 -14.59
C MET A 37 -20.40 -8.31 -16.06
N GLY A 38 -19.40 -7.79 -16.77
CA GLY A 38 -19.52 -7.39 -18.17
C GLY A 38 -19.02 -8.49 -19.10
N ASP A 39 -19.91 -9.40 -19.51
CA ASP A 39 -19.65 -10.49 -20.48
C ASP A 39 -19.33 -10.00 -21.92
N ASP A 40 -18.96 -8.72 -22.08
CA ASP A 40 -18.74 -8.07 -23.39
C ASP A 40 -17.69 -6.93 -23.37
N TYR A 41 -16.77 -6.89 -22.38
CA TYR A 41 -15.66 -5.91 -22.35
C TYR A 41 -14.44 -6.37 -23.21
N ARG A 42 -14.68 -6.95 -24.40
CA ARG A 42 -13.67 -7.36 -25.41
C ARG A 42 -12.36 -7.94 -24.82
N GLU A 43 -12.46 -9.20 -24.41
CA GLU A 43 -11.40 -10.23 -24.30
C GLU A 43 -9.96 -9.72 -24.02
N ASN A 44 -9.52 -9.82 -22.76
CA ASN A 44 -8.14 -9.64 -22.22
C ASN A 44 -7.66 -8.24 -21.81
N GLU A 45 -8.00 -7.15 -22.49
CA GLU A 45 -7.40 -5.83 -22.16
C GLU A 45 -7.93 -5.25 -20.84
N GLY A 46 -9.23 -5.35 -20.56
CA GLY A 46 -9.83 -4.85 -19.31
C GLY A 46 -9.36 -5.60 -18.07
N ALA A 47 -9.28 -6.94 -18.15
CA ALA A 47 -8.77 -7.78 -17.07
C ALA A 47 -7.28 -7.51 -16.80
N LYS A 48 -6.49 -7.30 -17.86
CA LYS A 48 -5.07 -6.96 -17.76
C LYS A 48 -4.86 -5.62 -17.04
N LEU A 49 -5.64 -4.59 -17.37
CA LEU A 49 -5.57 -3.29 -16.69
C LEU A 49 -5.91 -3.41 -15.19
N VAL A 50 -6.90 -4.22 -14.83
CA VAL A 50 -7.23 -4.49 -13.41
C VAL A 50 -6.11 -5.25 -12.70
N MET A 51 -5.47 -6.21 -13.36
CA MET A 51 -4.31 -6.92 -12.81
C MET A 51 -3.08 -6.02 -12.66
N GLU A 52 -2.82 -5.12 -13.62
CA GLU A 52 -1.76 -4.12 -13.54
C GLU A 52 -2.00 -3.14 -12.39
N ASP A 53 -3.21 -2.61 -12.26
CA ASP A 53 -3.62 -1.77 -11.11
C ASP A 53 -3.42 -2.51 -9.77
N HIS A 54 -3.81 -3.79 -9.71
CA HIS A 54 -3.64 -4.63 -8.53
C HIS A 54 -2.16 -4.87 -8.20
N ASN A 55 -1.33 -5.14 -9.20
CA ASN A 55 0.11 -5.36 -9.04
C ASN A 55 0.82 -4.07 -8.58
N LEU A 56 0.50 -2.93 -9.18
CA LEU A 56 1.03 -1.63 -8.78
C LEU A 56 0.61 -1.27 -7.35
N PHE A 57 -0.65 -1.54 -7.00
CA PHE A 57 -1.13 -1.39 -5.63
C PHE A 57 -0.35 -2.27 -4.66
N HIS A 58 -0.16 -3.55 -4.99
CA HIS A 58 0.57 -4.48 -4.14
C HIS A 58 2.03 -4.05 -3.95
N GLN A 59 2.71 -3.60 -5.02
CA GLN A 59 4.07 -3.06 -4.94
C GLN A 59 4.15 -1.82 -4.03
N ARG A 60 3.17 -0.91 -4.12
CA ARG A 60 3.09 0.28 -3.26
C ARG A 60 2.89 -0.11 -1.78
N VAL A 61 2.01 -1.08 -1.50
CA VAL A 61 1.81 -1.62 -0.14
C VAL A 61 3.10 -2.22 0.41
N LEU A 62 3.78 -3.05 -0.39
CA LEU A 62 5.05 -3.69 0.01
C LEU A 62 6.15 -2.66 0.28
N SER A 63 6.28 -1.65 -0.58
CA SER A 63 7.24 -0.57 -0.40
C SER A 63 6.99 0.20 0.90
N LEU A 64 5.74 0.57 1.18
CA LEU A 64 5.33 1.21 2.43
C LEU A 64 5.62 0.34 3.66
N LYS A 65 5.32 -0.97 3.59
CA LYS A 65 5.61 -1.90 4.69
C LYS A 65 7.11 -2.02 4.97
N LYS A 66 7.93 -2.05 3.91
CA LYS A 66 9.40 -2.04 4.02
C LYS A 66 9.91 -0.74 4.65
N GLU A 67 9.39 0.41 4.23
CA GLU A 67 9.76 1.69 4.82
C GLU A 67 9.41 1.76 6.31
N ILE A 68 8.20 1.31 6.68
CA ILE A 68 7.77 1.21 8.09
C ILE A 68 8.72 0.32 8.90
N TYR A 69 9.13 -0.82 8.35
CA TYR A 69 10.06 -1.73 9.00
C TYR A 69 11.41 -1.06 9.27
N GLU A 70 11.99 -0.38 8.28
CA GLU A 70 13.27 0.33 8.44
C GLU A 70 13.17 1.47 9.47
N VAL A 71 12.08 2.23 9.47
CA VAL A 71 11.86 3.29 10.48
C VAL A 71 11.75 2.68 11.88
N LYS A 72 11.02 1.57 12.06
CA LYS A 72 10.96 0.86 13.35
C LYS A 72 12.34 0.38 13.81
N LYS A 73 13.16 -0.14 12.89
CA LYS A 73 14.53 -0.58 13.18
C LYS A 73 15.41 0.58 13.64
N GLN A 74 15.27 1.76 13.02
CA GLN A 74 15.98 2.97 13.44
C GLN A 74 15.54 3.46 14.82
N ILE A 75 14.23 3.46 15.09
CA ILE A 75 13.68 3.78 16.42
C ILE A 75 14.23 2.83 17.48
N MET A 76 14.22 1.53 17.21
CA MET A 76 14.71 0.51 18.14
C MET A 76 16.20 0.71 18.45
N LYS A 77 17.02 1.02 17.45
CA LYS A 77 18.43 1.36 17.65
C LYS A 77 18.61 2.57 18.56
N LEU A 78 17.87 3.64 18.33
CA LEU A 78 17.95 4.85 19.16
C LEU A 78 17.42 4.65 20.58
N LYS A 79 16.47 3.74 20.80
CA LYS A 79 15.95 3.41 22.15
C LYS A 79 16.88 2.50 22.95
N HIS A 80 17.70 1.68 22.30
CA HIS A 80 18.60 0.73 22.97
C HIS A 80 20.05 1.19 23.06
N PHE A 81 20.50 2.08 22.17
CA PHE A 81 21.89 2.55 22.11
C PHE A 81 22.02 4.08 22.25
N GLY A 82 20.93 4.78 22.52
CA GLY A 82 20.88 6.24 22.72
C GLY A 82 20.60 6.62 24.17
#